data_AF-A0A1G7PJY4-F1
#
_entry.id   AF-A0A1G7PJY4-F1
#
_cell.length_a   1.000
_cell.length_b   1.000
_cell.length_c   1.000
_cell.angle_alpha   90.00
_cell.angle_beta   90.00
_cell.angle_gamma   90.00
#
_symmetry.space_group_name_H-M   'P 1'
#
loop_
_entity.id
_entity.type
_entity.pdbx_description
1 polymer ?
#
loop_
_entity_poly.entity_id
_entity_poly.type
_entity_poly.pdbx_seq_one_letter_code
_entity_poly.pdbx_strand_id
1 'polypeptide(L)'
;MIRAFAALAVLLFIAACGTIENASDGTRMQVQGPYLLMSGTITSRTPAGFERRLRENPRIDTVVLGQIDGSIDAAATHRMGRSIRAMGLATELRSGSVVDSGGVELFIAGAKRRMALGAVLGVHSWRNGWREGSSYPPQSLEHEMTRRYVAEMLGSDAFYWFTLQAAPSDEIHEMTAAEIRRYGLLTRP
;
A
#
# COMPACT_ATOMS: atom_id res chain seq x y z
N MET A 1 6.58 57.28 -10.94
CA MET A 1 7.19 56.20 -11.75
C MET A 1 7.13 54.92 -10.94
N ILE A 2 6.28 53.98 -11.36
CA ILE A 2 5.84 52.82 -10.57
C ILE A 2 6.87 51.70 -10.64
N ARG A 3 7.09 51.09 -9.48
CA ARG A 3 8.02 49.99 -9.17
C ARG A 3 7.73 48.75 -10.02
N ALA A 4 8.77 48.19 -10.65
CA ALA A 4 8.71 46.86 -11.27
C ALA A 4 8.68 45.80 -10.16
N PHE A 5 7.54 45.13 -10.00
CA PHE A 5 7.41 43.96 -9.13
C PHE A 5 8.02 42.74 -9.82
N ALA A 6 8.97 42.10 -9.15
CA ALA A 6 9.40 40.75 -9.45
C ALA A 6 8.23 39.79 -9.18
N ALA A 7 7.81 39.07 -10.22
CA ALA A 7 6.88 37.94 -10.06
C ALA A 7 7.17 36.90 -11.15
N LEU A 8 8.23 36.12 -10.96
CA LEU A 8 8.46 34.91 -11.74
C LEU A 8 9.26 33.90 -10.92
N ALA A 9 8.62 33.23 -9.95
CA ALA A 9 9.17 32.01 -9.34
C ALA A 9 8.16 31.28 -8.42
N VAL A 10 6.93 31.01 -8.85
CA VAL A 10 6.06 30.09 -8.07
C VAL A 10 5.18 29.28 -9.02
N LEU A 11 5.76 28.32 -9.75
CA LEU A 11 4.97 27.31 -10.48
C LEU A 11 5.70 25.94 -10.61
N LEU A 12 6.81 25.73 -9.91
CA LEU A 12 7.65 24.52 -10.03
C LEU A 12 7.77 23.66 -8.76
N PHE A 13 6.99 23.95 -7.70
CA PHE A 13 7.18 23.30 -6.39
C PHE A 13 6.30 22.07 -6.12
N ILE A 14 5.13 21.92 -6.77
CA ILE A 14 4.17 20.86 -6.41
C ILE A 14 4.57 19.49 -7.01
N ALA A 15 5.05 19.45 -8.25
CA ALA A 15 5.51 18.20 -8.87
C ALA A 15 6.84 17.66 -8.31
N ALA A 16 7.65 18.54 -7.70
CA ALA A 16 8.92 18.16 -7.08
C ALA A 16 8.70 17.42 -5.74
N CYS A 17 7.63 17.72 -5.01
CA CYS A 17 7.43 17.16 -3.67
C CYS A 17 7.15 15.64 -3.72
N GLY A 18 6.22 15.20 -4.57
CA GLY A 18 5.88 13.77 -4.70
C GLY A 18 7.01 12.92 -5.32
N THR A 19 7.84 13.51 -6.18
CA THR A 19 9.01 12.81 -6.75
C THR A 19 10.14 12.65 -5.73
N ILE A 20 10.37 13.67 -4.89
CA ILE A 20 11.33 13.60 -3.78
C ILE A 20 10.86 12.59 -2.72
N GLU A 21 9.58 12.61 -2.37
CA GLU A 21 9.01 11.67 -1.39
C GLU A 21 9.08 10.21 -1.88
N ASN A 22 8.73 9.96 -3.16
CA ASN A 22 8.84 8.63 -3.74
C ASN A 22 10.29 8.12 -3.85
N ALA A 23 11.28 9.03 -3.86
CA ALA A 23 12.70 8.70 -3.83
C ALA A 23 13.27 8.63 -2.41
N SER A 24 12.45 8.70 -1.36
CA SER A 24 12.88 8.49 0.02
C SER A 24 12.83 7.01 0.40
N ASP A 25 13.42 6.64 1.54
CA ASP A 25 13.28 5.29 2.09
C ASP A 25 11.83 4.99 2.48
N GLY A 26 11.07 6.02 2.88
CA GLY A 26 9.63 6.06 3.17
C GLY A 26 9.17 5.20 4.36
N THR A 27 9.88 4.10 4.60
CA THR A 27 9.53 3.04 5.52
C THR A 27 10.64 2.81 6.53
N ARG A 28 10.26 2.49 7.75
CA ARG A 28 11.15 1.96 8.77
C ARG A 28 10.97 0.45 8.83
N MET A 29 12.08 -0.28 8.84
CA MET A 29 12.10 -1.74 8.93
C MET A 29 13.01 -2.19 10.07
N GLN A 30 12.45 -2.94 11.02
CA GLN A 30 13.17 -3.49 12.17
C GLN A 30 13.00 -5.01 12.21
N VAL A 31 14.11 -5.72 12.42
CA VAL A 31 14.08 -7.18 12.55
C VAL A 31 13.99 -7.56 14.03
N GLN A 32 13.07 -8.47 14.34
CA GLN A 32 12.91 -9.04 15.67
C GLN A 32 12.68 -10.55 15.55
N GLY A 33 13.73 -11.35 15.71
CA GLY A 33 13.64 -12.80 15.53
C GLY A 33 13.19 -13.15 14.10
N PRO A 34 12.06 -13.87 13.91
CA PRO A 34 11.53 -14.19 12.58
C PRO A 34 10.65 -13.08 11.98
N TYR A 35 10.46 -11.96 12.68
CA TYR A 35 9.57 -10.88 12.26
C TYR A 35 10.35 -9.73 11.63
N LEU A 36 9.87 -9.24 10.49
CA LEU A 36 10.21 -7.91 9.96
C LEU A 36 9.07 -6.96 10.28
N LEU A 37 9.30 -6.04 11.21
CA LEU A 37 8.36 -4.99 11.60
C LEU A 37 8.53 -3.82 10.63
N MET A 38 7.44 -3.41 9.99
CA MET A 38 7.43 -2.39 8.96
C MET A 38 6.40 -1.29 9.29
N SER A 39 6.80 -0.04 9.11
CA SER A 39 5.93 1.14 9.26
C SER A 39 6.32 2.26 8.28
N GLY A 40 5.42 3.21 8.03
CA GLY A 40 5.61 4.37 7.15
C GLY A 40 4.98 4.21 5.76
N THR A 41 5.42 5.04 4.81
CA THR A 41 4.88 5.12 3.45
C THR A 41 5.69 4.27 2.48
N ILE A 42 5.02 3.42 1.70
CA ILE A 42 5.67 2.61 0.67
C ILE A 42 6.05 3.49 -0.52
N THR A 43 7.33 3.48 -0.87
CA THR A 43 7.92 4.24 -1.98
C THR A 43 8.59 3.31 -2.99
N SER A 44 9.13 3.89 -4.06
CA SER A 44 9.93 3.17 -5.04
C SER A 44 11.17 2.46 -4.46
N ARG A 45 11.70 2.92 -3.31
CA ARG A 45 12.89 2.33 -2.65
C ARG A 45 12.56 1.23 -1.64
N THR A 46 11.32 1.18 -1.15
CA THR A 46 10.89 0.20 -0.15
C THR A 46 11.21 -1.25 -0.54
N PRO A 47 11.00 -1.71 -1.80
CA PRO A 47 11.32 -3.09 -2.17
C PRO A 47 12.80 -3.44 -2.01
N ALA A 48 13.71 -2.54 -2.40
CA ALA A 48 15.14 -2.78 -2.27
C ALA A 48 15.59 -2.82 -0.79
N GLY A 49 14.98 -1.99 0.06
CA GLY A 49 15.16 -2.04 1.51
C GLY A 49 14.69 -3.37 2.11
N PHE A 50 13.51 -3.82 1.70
CA PHE A 50 12.94 -5.10 2.12
C PHE A 50 13.84 -6.29 1.76
N GLU A 51 14.23 -6.40 0.48
CA GLU A 51 15.08 -7.50 0.01
C GLU A 51 16.43 -7.53 0.73
N ARG A 52 17.01 -6.36 1.01
CA ARG A 52 18.25 -6.26 1.78
C ARG A 52 18.06 -6.85 3.18
N ARG A 53 16.97 -6.50 3.88
CA ARG A 53 16.68 -7.04 5.22
C ARG A 53 16.50 -8.55 5.22
N LEU A 54 15.82 -9.10 4.22
CA LEU A 54 15.66 -10.55 4.08
C LEU A 54 16.99 -11.27 3.83
N ARG A 55 17.86 -10.73 2.96
CA ARG A 55 19.19 -11.29 2.71
C ARG A 55 20.07 -11.29 3.97
N GLU A 56 20.01 -10.20 4.73
CA GLU A 56 20.75 -10.06 6.00
C GLU A 56 20.18 -10.96 7.12
N ASN A 57 18.91 -11.36 7.02
CA ASN A 57 18.17 -12.05 8.09
C ASN A 57 17.31 -13.18 7.51
N PRO A 58 17.91 -14.31 7.11
CA PRO A 58 17.21 -15.40 6.41
C PRO A 58 16.18 -16.16 7.28
N ARG A 59 16.10 -15.86 8.58
CA ARG A 59 15.10 -16.43 9.48
C ARG A 59 13.76 -15.69 9.46
N ILE A 60 13.68 -14.57 8.75
CA ILE A 60 12.42 -13.83 8.62
C ILE A 60 11.43 -14.68 7.85
N ASP A 61 10.28 -14.93 8.46
CA ASP A 61 9.15 -15.65 7.84
C ASP A 61 7.86 -14.82 7.81
N THR A 62 7.84 -13.69 8.53
CA THR A 62 6.63 -12.89 8.75
C THR A 62 6.93 -11.39 8.62
N VAL A 63 6.14 -10.70 7.81
CA VAL A 63 6.12 -9.24 7.71
C VAL A 63 5.00 -8.71 8.59
N VAL A 64 5.35 -7.99 9.65
CA VAL A 64 4.39 -7.35 10.56
C VAL A 64 4.19 -5.92 10.10
N LEU A 65 2.98 -5.59 9.67
CA LEU A 65 2.62 -4.24 9.22
C LEU A 65 2.04 -3.48 10.42
N GLY A 66 2.76 -2.44 10.87
CA GLY A 66 2.37 -1.59 11.99
C GLY A 66 1.46 -0.44 11.54
N GLN A 67 2.00 0.78 11.56
CA GLN A 67 1.41 1.96 10.92
C GLN A 67 1.91 2.03 9.48
N ILE A 68 1.07 1.74 8.49
CA ILE A 68 1.40 1.87 7.06
C ILE A 68 0.43 2.86 6.44
N ASP A 69 0.96 4.01 6.05
CA ASP A 69 0.15 5.14 5.56
C ASP A 69 -0.38 4.92 4.12
N GLY A 70 0.14 3.90 3.44
CA GLY A 70 -0.19 3.56 2.06
C GLY A 70 1.03 3.50 1.17
N SER A 71 0.82 3.71 -0.14
CA SER A 71 1.87 3.68 -1.14
C SER A 71 1.80 4.87 -2.08
N ILE A 72 2.97 5.43 -2.40
CA ILE A 72 3.11 6.42 -3.49
C ILE A 72 3.31 5.71 -4.83
N ASP A 73 3.92 4.52 -4.82
CA ASP A 73 4.24 3.74 -6.01
C ASP A 73 3.58 2.35 -5.95
N ALA A 74 2.44 2.21 -6.61
CA ALA A 74 1.70 0.95 -6.68
C ALA A 74 2.51 -0.15 -7.38
N ALA A 75 3.31 0.19 -8.40
CA ALA A 75 4.13 -0.80 -9.09
C ALA A 75 5.23 -1.36 -8.17
N ALA A 76 5.88 -0.51 -7.37
CA ALA A 76 6.83 -0.94 -6.34
C ALA A 76 6.16 -1.81 -5.28
N THR A 77 4.98 -1.42 -4.82
CA THR A 77 4.16 -2.17 -3.86
C THR A 77 3.83 -3.56 -4.40
N HIS A 78 3.35 -3.67 -5.64
CA HIS A 78 2.99 -4.95 -6.25
C HIS A 78 4.20 -5.83 -6.50
N ARG A 79 5.36 -5.26 -6.90
CA ARG A 79 6.61 -6.03 -7.03
C ARG A 79 7.00 -6.62 -5.68
N MET A 80 7.02 -5.82 -4.61
CA MET A 80 7.33 -6.29 -3.27
C MET A 80 6.33 -7.35 -2.78
N GLY A 81 5.03 -7.13 -3.00
CA GLY A 81 3.99 -8.08 -2.64
C GLY A 81 4.14 -9.42 -3.37
N ARG A 82 4.45 -9.42 -4.67
CA ARG A 82 4.75 -10.67 -5.41
C ARG A 82 5.97 -11.38 -4.83
N SER A 83 7.00 -10.66 -4.40
CA SER A 83 8.15 -11.24 -3.70
C SER A 83 7.75 -11.87 -2.36
N ILE A 84 6.92 -11.20 -1.54
CA ILE A 84 6.36 -11.76 -0.29
C ILE A 84 5.64 -13.08 -0.57
N ARG A 85 4.76 -13.09 -1.57
CA ARG A 85 4.00 -14.28 -1.98
C ARG A 85 4.90 -15.41 -2.45
N ALA A 86 5.85 -15.11 -3.33
CA ALA A 86 6.76 -16.11 -3.92
C ALA A 86 7.66 -16.78 -2.87
N MET A 87 8.09 -16.03 -1.86
CA MET A 87 8.88 -16.55 -0.74
C MET A 87 8.04 -17.27 0.34
N GLY A 88 6.71 -17.27 0.21
CA GLY A 88 5.83 -17.93 1.18
C GLY A 88 5.74 -17.22 2.54
N LEU A 89 6.13 -15.94 2.61
CA LEU A 89 6.12 -15.18 3.84
C LEU A 89 4.69 -14.90 4.32
N ALA A 90 4.50 -14.86 5.63
CA ALA A 90 3.26 -14.41 6.23
C ALA A 90 3.19 -12.89 6.32
N THR A 91 1.97 -12.35 6.35
CA THR A 91 1.68 -10.97 6.74
C THR A 91 0.81 -10.97 8.00
N GLU A 92 1.13 -10.06 8.92
CA GLU A 92 0.49 -10.00 10.23
C GLU A 92 0.19 -8.55 10.62
N LEU A 93 -1.03 -8.32 11.10
CA LEU A 93 -1.42 -7.08 11.79
C LEU A 93 -1.56 -7.39 13.28
N ARG A 94 -0.95 -6.56 14.13
CA ARG A 94 -1.05 -6.66 15.58
C ARG A 94 -2.05 -5.65 16.11
N SER A 95 -2.42 -5.77 17.38
CA SER A 95 -3.28 -4.77 18.03
C SER A 95 -2.65 -3.38 17.87
N GLY A 96 -3.44 -2.41 17.38
CA GLY A 96 -2.98 -1.05 17.09
C GLY A 96 -2.28 -0.86 15.75
N SER A 97 -2.15 -1.90 14.91
CA SER A 97 -1.78 -1.73 13.50
C SER A 97 -2.86 -0.93 12.76
N VAL A 98 -2.45 0.02 11.94
CA VAL A 98 -3.32 0.75 11.00
C VAL A 98 -2.63 0.68 9.64
N VAL A 99 -3.30 0.05 8.68
CA VAL A 99 -2.72 -0.24 7.38
C VAL A 99 -3.68 0.21 6.31
N ASP A 100 -3.27 1.23 5.58
CA ASP A 100 -4.13 1.91 4.61
C ASP A 100 -3.66 1.68 3.17
N SER A 101 -4.58 1.79 2.22
CA SER A 101 -4.27 1.92 0.79
C SER A 101 -3.36 0.79 0.25
N GLY A 102 -2.25 1.11 -0.43
CA GLY A 102 -1.24 0.14 -0.87
C GLY A 102 -0.63 -0.73 0.25
N GLY A 103 -0.75 -0.32 1.51
CA GLY A 103 -0.45 -1.19 2.66
C GLY A 103 -1.38 -2.40 2.74
N VAL A 104 -2.67 -2.22 2.42
CA VAL A 104 -3.66 -3.32 2.34
C VAL A 104 -3.32 -4.25 1.17
N GLU A 105 -2.89 -3.70 0.04
CA GLU A 105 -2.39 -4.48 -1.09
C GLU A 105 -1.18 -5.33 -0.70
N LEU A 106 -0.25 -4.77 0.08
CA LEU A 106 0.88 -5.52 0.63
C LEU A 106 0.44 -6.59 1.64
N PHE A 107 -0.55 -6.30 2.48
CA PHE A 107 -1.11 -7.26 3.45
C PHE A 107 -1.69 -8.49 2.76
N ILE A 108 -2.48 -8.33 1.69
CA ILE A 108 -3.09 -9.46 0.98
C ILE A 108 -2.07 -10.34 0.24
N ALA A 109 -0.83 -9.86 0.11
CA ALA A 109 0.25 -10.61 -0.51
C ALA A 109 0.73 -11.82 0.31
N GLY A 110 0.50 -11.82 1.63
CA GLY A 110 0.98 -12.87 2.52
C GLY A 110 0.43 -14.26 2.20
N ALA A 111 1.29 -15.28 2.23
CA ALA A 111 0.88 -16.67 2.09
C ALA A 111 -0.04 -17.11 3.25
N LYS A 112 0.22 -16.57 4.44
CA LYS A 112 -0.67 -16.60 5.59
C LYS A 112 -0.95 -15.16 6.03
N ARG A 113 -2.22 -14.83 6.28
CA ARG A 113 -2.68 -13.47 6.59
C ARG A 113 -3.45 -13.50 7.90
N ARG A 114 -2.96 -12.75 8.89
CA ARG A 114 -3.49 -12.72 10.26
C ARG A 114 -3.71 -11.29 10.71
N MET A 115 -4.76 -11.07 11.49
CA MET A 115 -5.12 -9.75 11.98
C MET A 115 -5.64 -9.86 13.40
N ALA A 116 -4.92 -9.25 14.34
CA ALA A 116 -5.37 -9.18 15.72
C ALA A 116 -6.58 -8.24 15.88
N LEU A 117 -7.37 -8.47 16.93
CA LEU A 117 -8.40 -7.51 17.34
C LEU A 117 -7.77 -6.14 17.62
N GLY A 118 -8.43 -5.07 17.17
CA GLY A 118 -7.93 -3.70 17.31
C GLY A 118 -6.91 -3.28 16.25
N ALA A 119 -6.67 -4.10 15.23
CA ALA A 119 -6.03 -3.65 13.99
C ALA A 119 -7.07 -3.04 13.03
N VAL A 120 -6.61 -2.15 12.14
CA VAL A 120 -7.44 -1.47 11.14
C VAL A 120 -6.86 -1.69 9.73
N LEU A 121 -7.75 -1.94 8.78
CA LEU A 121 -7.47 -1.94 7.34
C LEU A 121 -8.30 -0.81 6.71
N GLY A 122 -7.64 0.23 6.20
CA GLY A 122 -8.29 1.34 5.51
C GLY A 122 -8.16 1.22 4.00
N VAL A 123 -9.27 1.37 3.28
CA VAL A 123 -9.28 1.34 1.82
C VAL A 123 -9.93 2.59 1.25
N HIS A 124 -9.50 2.95 0.05
CA HIS A 124 -10.04 4.06 -0.72
C HIS A 124 -9.68 3.91 -2.20
N SER A 125 -10.25 4.76 -3.04
CA SER A 125 -9.91 4.85 -4.46
C SER A 125 -8.55 5.54 -4.67
N TRP A 126 -7.88 5.30 -5.80
CA TRP A 126 -6.62 5.97 -6.17
C TRP A 126 -6.87 7.17 -7.07
N ARG A 127 -5.92 8.10 -7.18
CA ARG A 127 -5.99 9.24 -8.10
C ARG A 127 -4.87 9.25 -9.13
N ASN A 128 -5.17 9.75 -10.32
CA ASN A 128 -4.17 10.11 -11.33
C ASN A 128 -4.30 11.60 -11.66
N GLY A 129 -3.39 12.40 -11.11
CA GLY A 129 -3.54 13.86 -11.08
C GLY A 129 -4.81 14.25 -10.31
N TRP A 130 -5.72 14.94 -11.00
CA TRP A 130 -7.01 15.37 -10.45
C TRP A 130 -8.14 14.37 -10.66
N ARG A 131 -7.88 13.27 -11.37
CA ARG A 131 -8.93 12.32 -11.75
C ARG A 131 -8.99 11.18 -10.75
N GLU A 132 -10.17 11.00 -10.17
CA GLU A 132 -10.48 9.90 -9.27
C GLU A 132 -10.53 8.56 -10.01
N GLY A 133 -9.98 7.52 -9.42
CA GLY A 133 -9.92 6.17 -9.98
C GLY A 133 -11.30 5.62 -10.27
N SER A 134 -12.26 5.87 -9.38
CA SER A 134 -13.66 5.48 -9.54
C SER A 134 -14.39 6.18 -10.70
N SER A 135 -13.83 7.27 -11.23
CA SER A 135 -14.38 8.01 -12.39
C SER A 135 -13.88 7.49 -13.75
N TYR A 136 -12.94 6.55 -13.75
CA TYR A 136 -12.52 5.88 -14.98
C TYR A 136 -13.59 4.87 -15.44
N PRO A 137 -13.81 4.72 -16.76
CA PRO A 137 -14.69 3.66 -17.26
C PRO A 137 -14.18 2.28 -16.81
N PRO A 138 -15.03 1.31 -16.45
CA PRO A 138 -14.59 0.00 -15.97
C PRO A 138 -13.59 -0.75 -16.87
N GLN A 139 -13.62 -0.48 -18.18
CA GLN A 139 -12.73 -1.06 -19.19
C GLN A 139 -11.41 -0.28 -19.39
N SER A 140 -11.16 0.79 -18.63
CA SER A 140 -9.96 1.61 -18.76
C SER A 140 -8.70 0.84 -18.36
N LEU A 141 -7.61 1.05 -19.11
CA LEU A 141 -6.34 0.34 -18.88
C LEU A 141 -5.70 0.69 -17.54
N GLU A 142 -6.02 1.85 -16.98
CA GLU A 142 -5.58 2.33 -15.68
C GLU A 142 -5.97 1.39 -14.54
N HIS A 143 -7.04 0.61 -14.71
CA HIS A 143 -7.45 -0.38 -13.72
C HIS A 143 -6.58 -1.65 -13.74
N GLU A 144 -5.94 -1.98 -14.86
CA GLU A 144 -5.43 -3.34 -15.09
C GLU A 144 -4.38 -3.80 -14.10
N MET A 145 -3.42 -2.93 -13.76
CA MET A 145 -2.28 -3.30 -12.91
C MET A 145 -2.75 -3.78 -11.54
N THR A 146 -3.51 -2.95 -10.83
CA THR A 146 -4.01 -3.27 -9.49
C THR A 146 -5.08 -4.35 -9.53
N ARG A 147 -5.98 -4.32 -10.53
CA ARG A 147 -7.03 -5.35 -10.70
C ARG A 147 -6.42 -6.75 -10.85
N ARG A 148 -5.39 -6.89 -11.69
CA ARG A 148 -4.66 -8.16 -11.87
C ARG A 148 -3.93 -8.56 -10.61
N TYR A 149 -3.24 -7.62 -9.95
CA TYR A 149 -2.55 -7.91 -8.69
C TYR A 149 -3.49 -8.44 -7.61
N VAL A 150 -4.64 -7.79 -7.42
CA VAL A 150 -5.66 -8.25 -6.45
C VAL A 150 -6.21 -9.63 -6.82
N ALA A 151 -6.47 -9.87 -8.11
CA ALA A 151 -6.89 -11.20 -8.59
C ALA A 151 -5.81 -12.28 -8.35
N GLU A 152 -4.54 -11.97 -8.55
CA GLU A 152 -3.44 -12.89 -8.26
C GLU A 152 -3.37 -13.27 -6.77
N MET A 153 -3.65 -12.32 -5.86
CA MET A 153 -3.55 -12.55 -4.41
C MET A 153 -4.79 -13.19 -3.80
N LEU A 154 -5.99 -12.89 -4.32
CA LEU A 154 -7.27 -13.30 -3.72
C LEU A 154 -8.05 -14.30 -4.59
N GLY A 155 -7.62 -14.57 -5.83
CA GLY A 155 -8.36 -15.37 -6.79
C GLY A 155 -9.54 -14.65 -7.45
N SER A 156 -9.75 -13.37 -7.15
CA SER A 156 -10.80 -12.51 -7.70
C SER A 156 -10.39 -11.04 -7.63
N ASP A 157 -10.81 -10.23 -8.60
CA ASP A 157 -10.64 -8.78 -8.59
C ASP A 157 -11.79 -8.02 -7.89
N ALA A 158 -12.78 -8.71 -7.32
CA ALA A 158 -13.93 -8.08 -6.68
C ALA A 158 -13.54 -7.11 -5.55
N PHE A 159 -12.43 -7.40 -4.84
CA PHE A 159 -11.93 -6.52 -3.80
C PHE A 159 -11.41 -5.19 -4.36
N TYR A 160 -10.77 -5.19 -5.54
CA TYR A 160 -10.31 -3.96 -6.19
C TYR A 160 -11.50 -3.03 -6.53
N TRP A 161 -12.56 -3.59 -7.08
CA TRP A 161 -13.75 -2.80 -7.41
C TRP A 161 -14.46 -2.27 -6.17
N PHE A 162 -14.40 -3.00 -5.05
CA PHE A 162 -14.87 -2.51 -3.77
C PHE A 162 -14.05 -1.33 -3.27
N THR A 163 -12.71 -1.40 -3.27
CA THR A 163 -11.88 -0.29 -2.75
C THR A 163 -12.11 1.00 -3.54
N LEU A 164 -12.30 0.91 -4.86
CA LEU A 164 -12.67 2.05 -5.71
C LEU A 164 -13.98 2.75 -5.29
N GLN A 165 -14.93 2.03 -4.71
CA GLN A 165 -16.24 2.57 -4.35
C GLN A 165 -16.39 2.84 -2.86
N ALA A 166 -15.46 2.37 -2.03
CA ALA A 166 -15.54 2.47 -0.58
C ALA A 166 -15.37 3.91 -0.07
N ALA A 167 -14.42 4.64 -0.64
CA ALA A 167 -14.15 6.04 -0.33
C ALA A 167 -13.41 6.75 -1.49
N PRO A 168 -13.57 8.07 -1.67
CA PRO A 168 -12.72 8.85 -2.58
C PRO A 168 -11.25 8.85 -2.12
N SER A 169 -10.34 9.27 -2.99
CA SER A 169 -8.89 9.17 -2.76
C SER A 169 -8.32 10.04 -1.63
N ASP A 170 -9.12 10.96 -1.08
CA ASP A 170 -8.79 11.85 0.04
C ASP A 170 -9.52 11.49 1.34
N GLU A 171 -10.26 10.38 1.37
CA GLU A 171 -10.91 9.82 2.56
C GLU A 171 -10.44 8.37 2.80
N ILE A 172 -10.79 7.80 3.96
CA ILE A 172 -10.48 6.41 4.31
C ILE A 172 -11.77 5.71 4.74
N HIS A 173 -12.09 4.59 4.09
CA HIS A 173 -13.07 3.63 4.58
C HIS A 173 -12.38 2.57 5.42
N GLU A 174 -12.59 2.61 6.74
CA GLU A 174 -12.16 1.53 7.63
C GLU A 174 -13.02 0.28 7.40
N MET A 175 -12.38 -0.81 6.98
CA MET A 175 -13.09 -2.03 6.66
C MET A 175 -13.74 -2.66 7.88
N THR A 176 -15.01 -3.03 7.74
CA THR A 176 -15.72 -3.82 8.74
C THR A 176 -15.26 -5.28 8.73
N ALA A 177 -15.47 -5.98 9.86
CA ALA A 177 -15.22 -7.43 9.94
C ALA A 177 -16.04 -8.23 8.90
N ALA A 178 -17.23 -7.74 8.52
CA ALA A 178 -18.05 -8.36 7.50
C ALA A 178 -17.43 -8.24 6.10
N GLU A 179 -16.85 -7.08 5.76
CA GLU A 179 -16.16 -6.86 4.48
C GLU A 179 -14.85 -7.63 4.41
N ILE A 180 -14.05 -7.61 5.48
CA ILE A 180 -12.83 -8.42 5.60
C ILE A 180 -13.11 -9.90 5.33
N ARG A 181 -14.21 -10.42 5.90
CA ARG A 181 -14.68 -11.79 5.65
C ARG A 181 -15.19 -11.98 4.23
N ARG A 182 -15.99 -11.04 3.70
CA ARG A 182 -16.57 -11.10 2.35
C ARG A 182 -15.49 -11.23 1.28
N TYR A 183 -14.39 -10.50 1.41
CA TYR A 183 -13.27 -10.52 0.46
C TYR A 183 -12.16 -11.51 0.80
N GLY A 184 -12.32 -12.29 1.88
CA GLY A 184 -11.36 -13.33 2.26
C GLY A 184 -9.97 -12.78 2.52
N LEU A 185 -9.86 -11.64 3.23
CA LEU A 185 -8.57 -10.99 3.46
C LEU A 185 -7.69 -11.73 4.48
N LEU A 186 -8.28 -12.61 5.29
CA LEU A 186 -7.57 -13.44 6.27
C LEU A 186 -7.53 -14.90 5.81
N THR A 187 -6.44 -15.61 6.11
CA THR A 187 -6.37 -17.08 5.95
C THR A 187 -6.31 -17.81 7.28
N ARG A 188 -6.10 -17.08 8.37
CA ARG A 188 -6.23 -17.54 9.74
C ARG A 188 -6.89 -16.44 10.57
N PRO A 189 -7.66 -16.78 11.62
CA PRO A 189 -8.13 -15.81 12.60
C PRO A 189 -6.96 -15.04 13.23
#